data_AF-A0A1E7ENB5-F1
#
_entry.id   AF-A0A1E7ENB5-F1
#
_cell.length_a   1.000
_cell.length_b   1.000
_cell.length_c   1.000
_cell.angle_alpha   90.00
_cell.angle_beta   90.00
_cell.angle_gamma   90.00
#
_symmetry.space_group_name_H-M   'P 1'
#
loop_
_entity.id
_entity.type
_entity.pdbx_description
1 polymer ?
#
loop_
_entity_poly.entity_id
_entity_poly.type
_entity_poly.pdbx_seq_one_letter_code
_entity_poly.pdbx_strand_id
1 'polypeptide(L)'
;MLPLRMIRPTIGTNLAKIDMYGAKCHIFDVGGRLQDLWERYYDDCDAVIFCWKLGEDPDKPPHQRDDDDDDDSSSNSDDKEEDDSSSNIYKEQQEMLNQVRNSIPDDVPFLIIGHIFGNASVDVVDRMYTTDLLLPRYHNPMTGFCCGSAKTGAGIKSSMEWLIPLAKRQQKERIA
;
A
#
# COMPACT_ATOMS: atom_id res chain seq x y z
N MET A 1 20.50 -9.03 -0.02
CA MET A 1 19.57 -8.06 -0.61
C MET A 1 20.33 -7.17 -1.57
N LEU A 2 19.75 -6.81 -2.71
CA LEU A 2 20.31 -5.77 -3.58
C LEU A 2 20.23 -4.42 -2.85
N PRO A 3 21.20 -3.50 -3.01
CA PRO A 3 21.07 -2.13 -2.51
C PRO A 3 19.81 -1.46 -3.09
N LEU A 4 19.04 -0.73 -2.28
CA LEU A 4 17.78 -0.10 -2.71
C LEU A 4 17.94 0.75 -3.98
N ARG A 5 19.04 1.52 -4.08
CA ARG A 5 19.39 2.32 -5.27
C ARG A 5 19.54 1.53 -6.59
N MET A 6 19.67 0.21 -6.51
CA MET A 6 19.79 -0.68 -7.68
C MET A 6 18.45 -1.32 -8.06
N ILE A 7 17.42 -1.16 -7.22
CA ILE A 7 16.05 -1.58 -7.53
C ILE A 7 15.45 -0.48 -8.40
N ARG A 8 15.15 -0.82 -9.65
CA ARG A 8 14.48 0.11 -10.57
C ARG A 8 12.98 0.17 -10.21
N PRO A 9 12.34 1.33 -10.36
CA PRO A 9 10.88 1.42 -10.29
C PRO A 9 10.23 0.42 -11.26
N THR A 10 9.13 -0.21 -10.84
CA THR A 10 8.35 -1.11 -11.72
C THR A 10 7.73 -0.30 -12.86
N ILE A 11 8.11 -0.61 -14.10
CA ILE A 11 7.51 -0.07 -15.31
C ILE A 11 6.54 -1.13 -15.83
N GLY A 12 5.23 -0.93 -15.61
CA GLY A 12 4.18 -1.90 -15.98
C GLY A 12 3.78 -2.82 -14.83
N THR A 13 3.86 -4.14 -15.07
CA THR A 13 3.42 -5.19 -14.12
C THR A 13 4.47 -6.29 -14.00
N ASN A 14 4.84 -6.65 -12.77
CA ASN A 14 5.59 -7.86 -12.49
C ASN A 14 4.64 -8.98 -12.05
N LEU A 15 4.94 -10.23 -12.41
CA LEU A 15 4.15 -11.40 -12.01
C LEU A 15 5.00 -12.37 -11.20
N ALA A 16 4.58 -12.67 -9.98
CA ALA A 16 5.11 -13.77 -9.18
C ALA A 16 4.08 -14.90 -9.06
N LYS A 17 4.56 -16.14 -9.02
CA LYS A 17 3.73 -17.34 -8.79
C LYS A 17 4.27 -18.09 -7.58
N ILE A 18 3.44 -18.24 -6.56
CA ILE A 18 3.83 -18.87 -5.29
C ILE A 18 2.68 -19.74 -4.77
N ASP A 19 2.99 -20.93 -4.29
CA ASP A 19 2.01 -21.79 -3.62
C ASP A 19 2.04 -21.51 -2.11
N MET A 20 0.95 -20.98 -1.55
CA MET A 20 0.85 -20.60 -0.13
C MET A 20 -0.55 -20.87 0.43
N TYR A 21 -0.63 -21.32 1.69
CA TYR A 21 -1.90 -21.59 2.39
C TYR A 21 -2.90 -22.46 1.61
N GLY A 22 -2.38 -23.40 0.81
CA GLY A 22 -3.18 -24.28 -0.03
C GLY A 22 -3.87 -23.57 -1.21
N ALA A 23 -3.36 -22.42 -1.63
CA ALA A 23 -3.74 -21.70 -2.84
C ALA A 23 -2.54 -21.53 -3.77
N LYS A 24 -2.80 -21.51 -5.08
CA LYS A 24 -1.81 -21.10 -6.09
C LYS A 24 -1.98 -19.60 -6.28
N CYS A 25 -1.06 -18.81 -5.77
CA CYS A 25 -1.15 -17.35 -5.79
C CYS A 25 -0.40 -16.81 -7.01
N HIS A 26 -1.10 -16.01 -7.82
CA HIS A 26 -0.52 -15.16 -8.84
C HIS A 26 -0.53 -13.73 -8.30
N ILE A 27 0.65 -13.15 -8.07
CA ILE A 27 0.79 -11.83 -7.49
C ILE A 27 1.21 -10.86 -8.59
N PHE A 28 0.38 -9.85 -8.83
CA PHE A 28 0.64 -8.76 -9.75
C PHE A 28 1.18 -7.57 -8.95
N ASP A 29 2.42 -7.19 -9.20
CA ASP A 29 3.02 -5.96 -8.68
C ASP A 29 2.93 -4.87 -9.75
N VAL A 30 2.13 -3.84 -9.49
CA VAL A 30 1.84 -2.75 -10.42
C VAL A 30 2.57 -1.48 -9.99
N GLY A 31 3.19 -0.79 -10.94
CA GLY A 31 3.92 0.45 -10.65
C GLY A 31 2.99 1.58 -10.17
N GLY A 32 3.44 2.32 -9.15
CA GLY A 32 2.76 3.52 -8.59
C GLY A 32 2.54 4.67 -9.58
N ARG A 33 3.27 4.66 -10.70
CA ARG A 33 3.20 5.70 -11.75
C ARG A 33 2.17 5.41 -12.85
N LEU A 34 1.50 4.25 -12.80
CA LEU A 34 0.55 3.81 -13.83
C LEU A 34 -0.84 3.57 -13.24
N GLN A 35 -1.30 4.49 -12.39
CA GLN A 35 -2.56 4.38 -11.63
C GLN A 35 -3.78 4.24 -12.56
N ASP A 36 -3.80 4.93 -13.69
CA ASP A 36 -4.86 4.84 -14.70
C ASP A 36 -5.07 3.43 -15.28
N LEU A 37 -4.09 2.54 -15.11
CA LEU A 37 -4.18 1.15 -15.56
C LEU A 37 -4.67 0.21 -14.46
N TRP A 38 -4.66 0.62 -13.19
CA TRP A 38 -4.94 -0.27 -12.06
C TRP A 38 -6.34 -0.87 -12.11
N GLU A 39 -7.35 -0.09 -12.53
CA GLU A 39 -8.73 -0.57 -12.65
C GLU A 39 -8.87 -1.81 -13.54
N ARG A 40 -8.01 -1.93 -14.55
CA ARG A 40 -8.01 -3.07 -15.48
C ARG A 40 -7.58 -4.38 -14.83
N TYR A 41 -6.93 -4.33 -13.66
CA TYR A 41 -6.47 -5.51 -12.95
C TYR A 41 -7.46 -5.99 -11.90
N TYR A 42 -8.37 -5.13 -11.41
CA TYR A 42 -9.25 -5.47 -10.29
C TYR A 42 -10.26 -6.57 -10.64
N ASP A 43 -10.74 -6.60 -11.89
CA ASP A 43 -11.68 -7.63 -12.38
C ASP A 43 -11.11 -9.05 -12.29
N ASP A 44 -9.79 -9.20 -12.45
CA ASP A 44 -9.09 -10.49 -12.39
C ASP A 44 -8.49 -10.79 -11.00
N CYS A 45 -8.73 -9.95 -10.00
CA CYS A 45 -8.17 -10.11 -8.66
C CYS A 45 -9.13 -10.78 -7.67
N ASP A 46 -8.65 -11.83 -7.01
CA ASP A 46 -9.33 -12.46 -5.87
C ASP A 46 -9.15 -11.67 -4.56
N ALA A 47 -8.16 -10.77 -4.51
CA ALA A 47 -7.85 -9.90 -3.39
C ALA A 47 -6.94 -8.74 -3.85
N VAL A 48 -6.95 -7.63 -3.12
CA VAL A 48 -6.05 -6.49 -3.36
C VAL A 48 -5.27 -6.14 -2.10
N ILE A 49 -3.98 -5.84 -2.28
CA ILE A 49 -3.07 -5.36 -1.23
C ILE A 49 -2.68 -3.91 -1.56
N PHE A 50 -2.99 -2.98 -0.66
CA PHE A 50 -2.56 -1.59 -0.76
C PHE A 50 -1.40 -1.33 0.21
N CYS A 51 -0.27 -0.85 -0.30
CA CYS A 51 0.90 -0.52 0.52
C CYS A 51 0.80 0.94 0.98
N TRP A 52 0.71 1.15 2.30
CA TRP A 52 0.67 2.46 2.94
C TRP A 52 2.01 2.74 3.63
N LYS A 53 2.78 3.73 3.16
CA LYS A 53 4.02 4.16 3.82
C LYS A 53 3.70 4.71 5.21
N LEU A 54 4.29 4.09 6.23
CA LEU A 54 4.14 4.48 7.63
C LEU A 54 5.49 4.91 8.21
N GLY A 55 5.57 6.16 8.63
CA GLY A 55 6.79 6.77 9.15
C GLY A 55 7.80 7.18 8.07
N GLU A 56 8.97 7.59 8.52
CA GLU A 56 10.06 8.02 7.65
C GLU A 56 10.88 6.85 7.13
N ASP A 57 11.48 7.04 5.96
CA ASP A 57 12.46 6.11 5.42
C ASP A 57 13.87 6.58 5.80
N PRO A 58 14.56 5.88 6.73
CA PRO A 58 15.90 6.27 7.16
C PRO A 58 16.95 6.11 6.05
N ASP A 59 16.63 5.35 5.00
CA ASP A 59 17.50 5.13 3.85
C ASP A 59 17.18 6.12 2.68
N LYS A 60 16.26 7.10 2.86
CA LYS A 60 15.95 8.12 1.84
C LYS A 60 17.21 8.97 1.56
N PRO A 61 17.73 9.00 0.31
CA PRO A 61 18.89 9.82 -0.03
C PRO A 61 18.58 11.31 0.17
N PRO A 62 19.52 12.11 0.70
CA PRO A 62 19.26 13.50 1.09
C PRO A 62 18.91 14.48 -0.04
N HIS A 63 18.92 14.09 -1.33
CA HIS A 63 18.63 15.00 -2.46
C HIS A 63 18.09 14.28 -3.71
N GLN A 64 17.12 13.38 -3.57
CA GLN A 64 16.17 13.19 -4.67
C GLN A 64 15.00 14.10 -4.36
N ARG A 65 14.95 15.26 -5.04
CA ARG A 65 13.65 15.84 -5.36
C ARG A 65 12.91 14.70 -6.02
N ASP A 66 11.77 14.31 -5.47
CA ASP A 66 10.88 13.44 -6.20
C ASP A 66 10.70 14.15 -7.56
N ASP A 67 11.02 13.50 -8.68
CA ASP A 67 10.92 14.08 -10.05
C ASP A 67 9.44 14.37 -10.43
N ASP A 68 8.59 14.61 -9.43
CA ASP A 68 7.15 14.75 -9.47
C ASP A 68 6.71 16.21 -9.15
N ASP A 69 7.66 17.15 -8.92
CA ASP A 69 7.37 18.60 -8.82
C ASP A 69 7.23 19.24 -10.23
N ASP A 70 6.19 18.86 -10.96
CA ASP A 70 5.65 19.65 -12.08
C ASP A 70 4.45 20.50 -11.59
N ASP A 71 4.67 21.35 -10.57
CA ASP A 71 3.72 22.42 -10.26
C ASP A 71 4.42 23.78 -10.20
N ASP A 72 4.11 24.58 -11.23
CA ASP A 72 4.51 25.96 -11.41
C ASP A 72 3.73 26.84 -10.43
N SER A 73 4.25 26.98 -9.21
CA SER A 73 3.75 27.96 -8.25
C SER A 73 4.90 28.79 -7.69
N SER A 74 5.25 29.85 -8.43
CA SER A 74 6.09 30.92 -7.92
C SER A 74 5.41 31.61 -6.72
N SER A 75 5.89 31.38 -5.50
CA SER A 75 5.74 32.34 -4.41
C SER A 75 6.84 32.17 -3.36
N ASN A 76 7.72 33.16 -3.31
CA ASN A 76 8.65 33.40 -2.20
C ASN A 76 7.91 33.50 -0.86
N SER A 77 8.34 32.75 0.14
CA SER A 77 8.58 33.27 1.51
C SER A 77 9.22 32.20 2.38
N ASP A 78 10.33 32.58 2.98
CA ASP A 78 11.18 31.80 3.87
C ASP A 78 10.45 31.23 5.11
N ASP A 79 11.00 30.11 5.60
CA ASP A 79 10.82 29.50 6.93
C ASP A 79 9.46 28.80 7.24
N LYS A 80 9.24 27.58 6.73
CA LYS A 80 8.35 26.51 7.31
C LYS A 80 8.29 25.15 6.55
N GLU A 81 9.36 24.68 5.91
CA GLU A 81 9.25 23.59 4.91
C GLU A 81 9.15 22.13 5.45
N GLU A 82 9.54 21.81 6.70
CA GLU A 82 9.62 20.41 7.13
C GLU A 82 8.27 19.76 7.56
N ASP A 83 7.30 20.54 8.06
CA ASP A 83 6.00 20.01 8.55
C ASP A 83 4.98 19.81 7.40
N ASP A 84 5.16 20.50 6.28
CA ASP A 84 4.21 20.49 5.16
C ASP A 84 4.39 19.28 4.22
N SER A 85 5.63 18.84 4.00
CA SER A 85 5.96 17.73 3.09
C SER A 85 5.42 16.38 3.59
N SER A 86 5.58 16.07 4.88
CA SER A 86 5.05 14.83 5.47
C SER A 86 3.52 14.80 5.46
N SER A 87 2.87 15.94 5.73
CA SER A 87 1.41 16.09 5.66
C SER A 87 0.89 15.85 4.24
N ASN A 88 1.56 16.40 3.23
CA ASN A 88 1.19 16.21 1.82
C ASN A 88 1.27 14.74 1.39
N ILE A 89 2.32 14.01 1.78
CA ILE A 89 2.47 12.58 1.44
C ILE A 89 1.32 11.74 2.03
N TYR A 90 0.91 11.97 3.28
CA TYR A 90 -0.21 11.22 3.86
C TYR A 90 -1.55 11.58 3.21
N LYS A 91 -1.71 12.84 2.77
CA LYS A 91 -2.90 13.27 2.04
C LYS A 91 -3.00 12.60 0.67
N GLU A 92 -1.92 12.57 -0.09
CA GLU A 92 -1.85 11.86 -1.39
C GLU A 92 -2.12 10.37 -1.24
N GLN A 93 -1.49 9.72 -0.25
CA GLN A 93 -1.77 8.31 0.05
C GLN A 93 -3.24 8.07 0.42
N GLN A 94 -3.86 8.99 1.15
CA GLN A 94 -5.26 8.92 1.54
C GLN A 94 -6.19 9.05 0.32
N GLU A 95 -5.92 9.98 -0.59
CA GLU A 95 -6.67 10.17 -1.83
C GLU A 95 -6.57 8.91 -2.71
N MET A 96 -5.37 8.37 -2.86
CA MET A 96 -5.12 7.14 -3.61
C MET A 96 -5.80 5.92 -2.97
N LEU A 97 -5.73 5.78 -1.64
CA LEU A 97 -6.42 4.71 -0.92
C LEU A 97 -7.93 4.76 -1.15
N ASN A 98 -8.52 5.96 -1.08
CA ASN A 98 -9.95 6.14 -1.33
C ASN A 98 -10.32 5.79 -2.78
N GLN A 99 -9.50 6.20 -3.76
CA GLN A 99 -9.70 5.84 -5.16
C GLN A 99 -9.70 4.31 -5.34
N VAL A 100 -8.66 3.63 -4.85
CA VAL A 100 -8.53 2.16 -4.96
C VAL A 100 -9.68 1.44 -4.25
N ARG A 101 -10.06 1.88 -3.04
CA ARG A 101 -11.16 1.25 -2.32
C ARG A 101 -12.49 1.40 -3.07
N ASN A 102 -12.74 2.56 -3.67
CA ASN A 102 -13.96 2.81 -4.42
C ASN A 102 -14.03 2.07 -5.77
N SER A 103 -12.90 1.70 -6.35
CA SER A 103 -12.83 0.97 -7.62
C SER A 103 -12.92 -0.54 -7.49
N ILE A 104 -13.00 -1.09 -6.27
CA ILE A 104 -12.98 -2.53 -6.01
C ILE A 104 -14.30 -2.93 -5.33
N PRO A 105 -14.99 -4.00 -5.80
CA PRO A 105 -16.21 -4.50 -5.15
C PRO A 105 -16.03 -4.79 -3.65
N ASP A 106 -17.06 -4.55 -2.84
CA ASP A 106 -17.02 -4.74 -1.38
C ASP A 106 -16.78 -6.19 -0.94
N ASP A 107 -17.07 -7.14 -1.81
CA ASP A 107 -16.84 -8.54 -1.51
C ASP A 107 -15.40 -8.98 -1.83
N VAL A 108 -14.59 -8.17 -2.51
CA VAL A 108 -13.15 -8.46 -2.71
C VAL A 108 -12.39 -8.19 -1.39
N PRO A 109 -11.65 -9.17 -0.84
CA PRO A 109 -10.75 -8.94 0.26
C PRO A 109 -9.74 -7.81 -0.04
N PHE A 110 -9.70 -6.81 0.83
CA PHE A 110 -8.85 -5.63 0.68
C PHE A 110 -7.94 -5.48 1.90
N LEU A 111 -6.64 -5.68 1.72
CA LEU A 111 -5.65 -5.56 2.78
C LEU A 111 -4.85 -4.28 2.61
N ILE A 112 -4.81 -3.44 3.64
CA ILE A 112 -3.89 -2.31 3.72
C ILE A 112 -2.67 -2.75 4.55
N ILE A 113 -1.47 -2.67 3.98
CA ILE A 113 -0.22 -2.91 4.68
C ILE A 113 0.42 -1.57 5.03
N GLY A 114 0.41 -1.21 6.31
CA GLY A 114 1.22 -0.12 6.86
C GLY A 114 2.70 -0.52 6.82
N HIS A 115 3.40 -0.14 5.76
CA HIS A 115 4.81 -0.46 5.55
C HIS A 115 5.73 0.45 6.37
N ILE A 116 6.51 -0.16 7.26
CA ILE A 116 7.50 0.48 8.11
C ILE A 116 8.92 0.24 7.55
N PHE A 117 9.61 1.34 7.20
CA PHE A 117 10.97 1.32 6.63
C PHE A 117 12.09 1.23 7.68
N GLY A 118 11.79 1.60 8.93
CA GLY A 118 12.75 1.60 10.03
C GLY A 118 12.06 1.78 11.38
N ASN A 119 12.40 2.85 12.10
CA ASN A 119 11.75 3.16 13.37
C ASN A 119 10.43 3.90 13.10
N ALA A 120 9.31 3.19 13.09
CA ALA A 120 8.02 3.83 13.32
C ALA A 120 7.90 4.14 14.82
N SER A 121 7.42 5.34 15.17
CA SER A 121 7.03 5.62 16.55
C SER A 121 5.99 4.59 16.98
N VAL A 122 6.17 4.02 18.17
CA VAL A 122 5.20 3.12 18.78
C VAL A 122 3.82 3.80 18.83
N ASP A 123 3.76 5.12 19.06
CA ASP A 123 2.50 5.88 19.08
C ASP A 123 1.78 5.88 17.73
N VAL A 124 2.53 5.89 16.61
CA VAL A 124 1.96 5.88 15.26
C VAL A 124 1.40 4.51 14.93
N VAL A 125 2.13 3.45 15.27
CA VAL A 125 1.67 2.06 15.14
C VAL A 125 0.48 1.82 16.08
N ASP A 126 0.53 2.37 17.30
CA ASP A 126 -0.49 2.20 18.32
C ASP A 126 -1.82 2.89 17.96
N ARG A 127 -1.76 3.92 17.14
CA ARG A 127 -2.96 4.56 16.61
C ARG A 127 -3.53 3.75 15.45
N MET A 128 -2.69 3.12 14.64
CA MET A 128 -3.10 2.35 13.47
C MET A 128 -3.31 0.86 13.80
N TYR A 129 -4.28 0.55 14.67
CA TYR A 129 -4.70 -0.84 14.92
C TYR A 129 -5.94 -1.27 14.12
N THR A 130 -6.69 -0.32 13.59
CA THR A 130 -7.90 -0.58 12.82
C THR A 130 -7.89 0.21 11.52
N THR A 131 -8.75 -0.22 10.61
CA THR A 131 -9.00 0.51 9.36
C THR A 131 -9.70 1.85 9.61
N ASP A 132 -10.22 2.13 10.81
CA ASP A 132 -11.07 3.29 11.09
C ASP A 132 -10.36 4.63 10.91
N LEU A 133 -9.04 4.67 11.11
CA LEU A 133 -8.26 5.89 10.86
C LEU A 133 -8.07 6.15 9.36
N LEU A 134 -7.96 5.10 8.56
CA LEU A 134 -7.66 5.18 7.13
C LEU A 134 -8.93 5.20 6.28
N LEU A 135 -9.97 4.51 6.70
CA LEU A 135 -11.26 4.40 6.04
C LEU A 135 -12.35 4.66 7.09
N PRO A 136 -12.47 5.91 7.59
CA PRO A 136 -13.43 6.23 8.63
C PRO A 136 -14.85 5.93 8.14
N ARG A 137 -15.61 5.23 8.99
CA ARG A 137 -17.01 4.81 8.72
C ARG A 137 -17.17 3.69 7.69
N TYR A 138 -16.08 3.17 7.13
CA TYR A 138 -16.13 2.01 6.25
C TYR A 138 -15.84 0.74 7.07
N HIS A 139 -16.91 0.03 7.44
CA HIS A 139 -16.82 -1.19 8.22
C HIS A 139 -17.15 -2.38 7.34
N ASN A 140 -16.13 -3.02 6.80
CA ASN A 140 -16.27 -4.20 5.95
C ASN A 140 -15.38 -5.33 6.51
N PRO A 141 -15.94 -6.52 6.84
CA PRO A 141 -15.15 -7.66 7.31
C PRO A 141 -14.14 -8.20 6.27
N MET A 142 -14.29 -7.80 5.00
CA MET A 142 -13.35 -8.09 3.92
C MET A 142 -12.18 -7.13 3.90
N THR A 143 -12.16 -6.10 4.74
CA THR A 143 -11.07 -5.13 4.83
C THR A 143 -10.22 -5.36 6.06
N GLY A 144 -8.89 -5.37 5.88
CA GLY A 144 -7.93 -5.56 6.95
C GLY A 144 -6.83 -4.51 6.92
N PHE A 145 -6.24 -4.23 8.08
CA PHE A 145 -5.04 -3.42 8.21
C PHE A 145 -3.97 -4.20 8.98
N CYS A 146 -2.73 -4.16 8.51
CA CYS A 146 -1.59 -4.77 9.19
C CYS A 146 -0.35 -3.90 9.04
N CYS A 147 0.42 -3.73 10.11
CA CYS A 147 1.75 -3.16 10.03
C CYS A 147 2.78 -4.23 9.65
N GLY A 148 3.73 -3.89 8.79
CA GLY A 148 4.79 -4.80 8.37
C GLY A 148 5.99 -4.10 7.77
N SER A 149 7.06 -4.85 7.52
CA SER A 149 8.26 -4.32 6.86
C SER A 149 8.69 -5.28 5.77
N ALA A 150 8.73 -4.81 4.51
CA ALA A 150 9.24 -5.62 3.40
C ALA A 150 10.75 -5.89 3.51
N LYS A 151 11.48 -5.04 4.27
CA LYS A 151 12.93 -5.21 4.51
C LYS A 151 13.23 -6.44 5.37
N THR A 152 12.43 -6.67 6.41
CA THR A 152 12.66 -7.76 7.38
C THR A 152 11.68 -8.93 7.22
N GLY A 153 10.57 -8.73 6.51
CA GLY A 153 9.46 -9.68 6.42
C GLY A 153 8.55 -9.69 7.66
N ALA A 154 8.80 -8.84 8.66
CA ALA A 154 7.95 -8.72 9.84
C ALA A 154 6.52 -8.30 9.43
N GLY A 155 5.51 -8.89 10.06
CA GLY A 155 4.10 -8.64 9.76
C GLY A 155 3.59 -9.30 8.47
N ILE A 156 4.42 -9.43 7.43
CA ILE A 156 4.02 -9.92 6.10
C ILE A 156 3.39 -11.32 6.15
N LYS A 157 4.00 -12.25 6.90
CA LYS A 157 3.46 -13.61 7.02
C LYS A 157 2.04 -13.61 7.63
N SER A 158 1.86 -12.88 8.73
CA SER A 158 0.55 -12.79 9.41
C SER A 158 -0.49 -12.09 8.53
N SER A 159 -0.08 -11.08 7.76
CA SER A 159 -0.94 -10.44 6.75
C SER A 159 -1.43 -11.43 5.70
N MET A 160 -0.54 -12.30 5.18
CA MET A 160 -0.91 -13.32 4.20
C MET A 160 -1.74 -14.46 4.81
N GLU A 161 -1.52 -14.81 6.08
CA GLU A 161 -2.35 -15.77 6.84
C GLU A 161 -3.81 -15.31 6.96
N TRP A 162 -4.04 -14.01 7.05
CA TRP A 162 -5.39 -13.45 7.03
C TRP A 162 -5.97 -13.40 5.61
N LEU A 163 -5.20 -12.86 4.65
CA LEU A 163 -5.71 -12.54 3.31
C LEU A 163 -6.01 -13.77 2.45
N ILE A 164 -5.08 -14.71 2.36
CA ILE A 164 -5.15 -15.78 1.34
C ILE A 164 -6.30 -16.76 1.62
N PRO A 165 -6.53 -17.24 2.86
CA PRO A 165 -7.69 -18.08 3.15
C PRO A 165 -9.02 -17.35 2.91
N LEU A 166 -9.08 -16.05 3.20
CA LEU A 166 -10.26 -15.21 2.99
C LEU A 166 -10.59 -15.07 1.49
N ALA A 167 -9.58 -14.72 0.68
CA ALA A 167 -9.69 -14.65 -0.78
C ALA A 167 -10.14 -15.97 -1.39
N LYS A 168 -9.53 -17.09 -0.96
CA LYS A 168 -9.91 -18.42 -1.40
C LYS A 168 -11.36 -18.79 -1.05
N ARG A 169 -11.87 -18.34 0.10
CA ARG A 169 -13.29 -18.55 0.47
C ARG A 169 -14.19 -17.72 -0.43
N GLN A 170 -13.89 -16.44 -0.62
CA GLN A 170 -14.69 -15.54 -1.44
C GLN A 170 -14.76 -16.00 -2.90
N GLN A 171 -13.63 -16.41 -3.46
CA GLN A 171 -13.56 -16.94 -4.83
C GLN A 171 -14.51 -18.12 -5.01
N LYS A 172 -14.62 -19.02 -4.02
CA LYS A 172 -15.58 -20.13 -4.07
C LYS A 172 -17.03 -19.65 -4.02
N GLU A 173 -17.32 -18.63 -3.22
CA GLU A 173 -18.68 -18.06 -3.12
C GLU A 173 -19.10 -17.37 -4.43
N ARG A 174 -18.17 -16.79 -5.19
CA ARG A 174 -18.45 -16.18 -6.50
C ARG A 174 -18.71 -17.19 -7.63
N ILE A 175 -18.16 -18.40 -7.50
CA ILE A 175 -18.27 -19.47 -8.50
C ILE A 175 -19.48 -20.39 -8.24
N ALA A 176 -19.97 -20.43 -6.99
CA ALA A 176 -21.10 -21.25 -6.55
C ALA A 176 -22.45 -20.66 -6.97
#